data_AF-A0AAT9DYS4-F1
#
_entry.id   AF-A0AAT9DYS4-F1
#
_cell.length_a   1.000
_cell.length_b   1.000
_cell.length_c   1.000
_cell.angle_alpha   90.00
_cell.angle_beta   90.00
_cell.angle_gamma   90.00
#
_symmetry.space_group_name_H-M   'P 1'
#
loop_
_entity.id
_entity.type
_entity.pdbx_description
1 polymer ?
#
loop_
_entity_poly.entity_id
_entity_poly.type
_entity_poly.pdbx_seq_one_letter_code
_entity_poly.pdbx_strand_id
1 'polypeptide(L)'
;MPDGLESVLASVFASDYSGSSTVRLNREPSEDNKDMAGKGWSDIGILNNKALLFDSEGKAFSLAAKNGFFSIESLGGGTGKDDSALMEIAQHLSKKPVQLVKDRVYYYGRPVSHSGAAGWIGNNATIKCLPTSSDAHRFPFITSPVTAENAPNDIRHSSSGVRGAVFKDLTIDTDYHDTAGKVGFLYAENTLHDWSDCLFDSVIFKNAKFDNLAMQMNCHGITFKKCSFTNSGQDSVVVRKTCYDIKFIDGCFFSDTAKVQSGGDGIVIKGRGVSVIGCRFENIGLGKKGAAIANNAEDADNAHESSNGVFNNNYFLNCYGGLGIGTVKSSLAFSNNWISNVTASGNTFENIKKVAIGARYVRGFISNNNVVKNQSSARDFSIELLHVADADCDFSVSQVEGGAIHLRDCSGKIKLLADNVALAGFNNAVLIEKSHDVVADLTINNSGRGGGYIDTLNSSLISIKSSMTKGVALQVLNATDSKISAVVRDSLLDGVVLKDFKNVALTADVKNSGANQKGKYNAVGVFSGNNAKIDLSSDSGNYLYDLFVDKSATGVEVTDGLSALKTNYTDTSVRGK
;
A
#
# COMPACT_ATOMS: atom_id res chain seq x y z
N MET A 1 -24.62 -65.06 -20.33
CA MET A 1 -25.09 -64.03 -19.39
C MET A 1 -24.31 -62.77 -19.71
N PRO A 2 -24.93 -61.59 -19.87
CA PRO A 2 -24.20 -60.42 -20.33
C PRO A 2 -23.38 -59.85 -19.16
N ASP A 3 -22.10 -60.22 -19.13
CA ASP A 3 -21.04 -59.43 -18.52
C ASP A 3 -20.85 -58.17 -19.38
N GLY A 4 -20.79 -56.99 -18.75
CA GLY A 4 -20.26 -55.79 -19.42
C GLY A 4 -21.19 -54.59 -19.53
N LEU A 5 -21.84 -54.17 -18.44
CA LEU A 5 -22.19 -52.76 -18.24
C LEU A 5 -21.05 -52.10 -17.43
N GLU A 6 -19.83 -52.09 -17.97
CA GLU A 6 -18.65 -51.55 -17.28
C GLU A 6 -18.69 -50.02 -17.10
N SER A 7 -19.52 -49.32 -17.90
CA SER A 7 -19.74 -47.88 -17.76
C SER A 7 -21.10 -47.47 -18.32
N VAL A 8 -21.83 -46.60 -17.62
CA VAL A 8 -23.04 -45.95 -18.13
C VAL A 8 -22.73 -44.47 -18.37
N LEU A 9 -22.88 -44.02 -19.61
CA LEU A 9 -22.77 -42.60 -19.97
C LEU A 9 -24.05 -41.86 -19.57
N ALA A 10 -24.11 -41.39 -18.32
CA ALA A 10 -25.10 -40.40 -17.92
C ALA A 10 -24.65 -39.01 -18.38
N SER A 11 -25.09 -38.57 -19.55
CA SER A 11 -24.75 -37.23 -20.07
C SER A 11 -25.67 -36.18 -19.45
N VAL A 12 -25.22 -35.54 -18.37
CA VAL A 12 -25.86 -34.31 -17.86
C VAL A 12 -25.24 -33.13 -18.60
N PHE A 13 -25.99 -32.54 -19.51
CA PHE A 13 -25.54 -31.36 -20.25
C PHE A 13 -25.92 -30.10 -19.47
N ALA A 14 -24.92 -29.35 -19.02
CA ALA A 14 -25.08 -27.91 -18.80
C ALA A 14 -24.58 -27.21 -20.06
N SER A 15 -25.42 -26.44 -20.75
CA SER A 15 -25.00 -25.57 -21.86
C SER A 15 -24.60 -24.19 -21.30
N ASP A 16 -23.64 -23.53 -21.97
CA ASP A 16 -23.24 -22.10 -21.81
C ASP A 16 -21.88 -21.78 -21.13
N TYR A 17 -20.90 -22.70 -21.16
CA TYR A 17 -19.46 -22.35 -21.11
C TYR A 17 -18.85 -22.57 -22.50
N SER A 18 -17.58 -22.26 -22.71
CA SER A 18 -16.84 -22.50 -23.96
C SER A 18 -16.70 -23.99 -24.37
N GLY A 19 -17.56 -24.90 -23.88
CA GLY A 19 -17.58 -26.33 -24.19
C GLY A 19 -18.76 -27.12 -23.57
N SER A 20 -18.61 -28.45 -23.43
CA SER A 20 -19.50 -29.36 -22.67
C SER A 20 -18.78 -30.08 -21.49
N SER A 21 -19.45 -30.22 -20.35
CA SER A 21 -19.07 -30.75 -19.04
C SER A 21 -19.81 -32.06 -18.98
N THR A 22 -19.14 -33.08 -19.48
CA THR A 22 -19.70 -34.41 -19.54
C THR A 22 -19.18 -35.18 -18.35
N VAL A 23 -20.11 -35.65 -17.55
CA VAL A 23 -19.85 -36.58 -16.46
C VAL A 23 -20.15 -37.99 -16.96
N ARG A 24 -19.41 -38.98 -16.45
CA ARG A 24 -19.68 -40.40 -16.69
C ARG A 24 -19.81 -41.12 -15.36
N LEU A 25 -20.58 -42.21 -15.37
CA LEU A 25 -20.68 -43.15 -14.26
C LEU A 25 -19.86 -44.38 -14.60
N ASN A 26 -18.80 -44.63 -13.83
CA ASN A 26 -18.02 -45.85 -13.95
C ASN A 26 -18.51 -46.84 -12.89
N ARG A 27 -18.70 -48.10 -13.27
CA ARG A 27 -19.12 -49.13 -12.31
C ARG A 27 -18.01 -49.39 -11.30
N GLU A 28 -18.34 -49.44 -10.01
CA GLU A 28 -17.40 -49.68 -8.90
C GLU A 28 -17.81 -50.91 -8.08
N PRO A 29 -17.56 -52.15 -8.54
CA PRO A 29 -18.03 -53.36 -7.86
C PRO A 29 -17.53 -53.50 -6.41
N SER A 30 -16.34 -52.95 -6.11
CA SER A 30 -15.75 -53.00 -4.77
C SER A 30 -16.48 -52.12 -3.74
N GLU A 31 -17.34 -51.21 -4.19
CA GLU A 31 -18.08 -50.29 -3.31
C GLU A 31 -19.55 -50.70 -3.16
N ASP A 32 -19.99 -51.81 -3.76
CA ASP A 32 -21.38 -52.27 -3.70
C ASP A 32 -21.89 -52.40 -2.27
N ASN A 33 -23.06 -51.82 -2.01
CA ASN A 33 -23.66 -51.81 -0.70
C ASN A 33 -25.19 -51.71 -0.78
N LYS A 34 -25.88 -52.78 -0.38
CA LYS A 34 -27.35 -52.85 -0.35
C LYS A 34 -27.98 -51.83 0.59
N ASP A 35 -27.31 -51.46 1.67
CA ASP A 35 -27.81 -50.48 2.65
C ASP A 35 -27.74 -49.03 2.10
N MET A 36 -27.05 -48.86 0.97
CA MET A 36 -26.94 -47.60 0.25
C MET A 36 -27.84 -47.54 -0.98
N ALA A 37 -28.64 -48.58 -1.26
CA ALA A 37 -29.50 -48.63 -2.44
C ALA A 37 -30.36 -47.37 -2.61
N GLY A 38 -30.32 -46.80 -3.81
CA GLY A 38 -31.03 -45.57 -4.18
C GLY A 38 -30.42 -44.26 -3.67
N LYS A 39 -29.32 -44.30 -2.91
CA LYS A 39 -28.63 -43.09 -2.44
C LYS A 39 -27.61 -42.60 -3.47
N GLY A 40 -27.48 -41.29 -3.59
CA GLY A 40 -26.49 -40.64 -4.45
C GLY A 40 -25.44 -39.84 -3.69
N TRP A 41 -24.47 -39.32 -4.42
CA TRP A 41 -23.39 -38.46 -3.89
C TRP A 41 -23.91 -37.22 -3.17
N SER A 42 -25.09 -36.72 -3.55
CA SER A 42 -25.77 -35.62 -2.85
C SER A 42 -26.21 -36.01 -1.44
N ASP A 43 -26.47 -37.29 -1.20
CA ASP A 43 -26.93 -37.81 0.10
C ASP A 43 -25.76 -38.28 0.97
N ILE A 44 -24.72 -38.84 0.35
CA ILE A 44 -23.62 -39.51 1.07
C ILE A 44 -22.30 -38.72 1.10
N GLY A 45 -22.12 -37.73 0.21
CA GLY A 45 -20.88 -37.00 0.04
C GLY A 45 -19.77 -37.81 -0.65
N ILE A 46 -18.53 -37.63 -0.19
CA ILE A 46 -17.34 -38.32 -0.72
C ILE A 46 -17.01 -39.52 0.18
N LEU A 47 -16.89 -40.70 -0.44
CA LEU A 47 -16.52 -41.96 0.20
C LEU A 47 -15.32 -42.54 -0.54
N ASN A 48 -14.25 -42.90 0.18
CA ASN A 48 -13.04 -43.48 -0.42
C ASN A 48 -12.47 -42.65 -1.59
N ASN A 49 -12.51 -41.31 -1.48
CA ASN A 49 -12.13 -40.34 -2.52
C ASN A 49 -12.97 -40.43 -3.82
N LYS A 50 -14.20 -40.94 -3.73
CA LYS A 50 -15.17 -41.07 -4.84
C LYS A 50 -16.49 -40.42 -4.44
N ALA A 51 -17.16 -39.78 -5.38
CA ALA A 51 -18.58 -39.48 -5.25
C ALA A 51 -19.37 -40.62 -5.91
N LEU A 52 -20.11 -41.37 -5.11
CA LEU A 52 -20.76 -42.61 -5.52
C LEU A 52 -22.27 -42.44 -5.68
N LEU A 53 -22.85 -43.17 -6.63
CA LEU A 53 -24.28 -43.38 -6.80
C LEU A 53 -24.58 -44.87 -6.71
N PHE A 54 -25.64 -45.21 -5.99
CA PHE A 54 -26.09 -46.58 -5.83
C PHE A 54 -27.42 -46.78 -6.55
N ASP A 55 -27.51 -47.79 -7.40
CA ASP A 55 -28.79 -48.16 -8.00
C ASP A 55 -29.76 -48.76 -6.96
N SER A 56 -30.95 -49.15 -7.39
CA SER A 56 -31.98 -49.75 -6.52
C SER A 56 -31.56 -51.10 -5.92
N GLU A 57 -30.51 -51.75 -6.42
CA GLU A 57 -29.98 -53.02 -5.92
C GLU A 57 -28.73 -52.82 -5.05
N GLY A 58 -28.26 -51.58 -4.88
CA GLY A 58 -27.05 -51.25 -4.12
C GLY A 58 -25.76 -51.38 -4.94
N LYS A 59 -25.82 -51.43 -6.27
CA LYS A 59 -24.61 -51.41 -7.11
C LYS A 59 -24.05 -50.01 -7.20
N ALA A 60 -22.75 -49.86 -6.93
CA ALA A 60 -22.09 -48.57 -6.86
C ALA A 60 -21.53 -48.09 -8.21
N PHE A 61 -21.59 -46.79 -8.44
CA PHE A 61 -21.03 -46.11 -9.60
C PHE A 61 -20.29 -44.84 -9.18
N SER A 62 -19.04 -44.65 -9.63
CA SER A 62 -18.28 -43.43 -9.38
C SER A 62 -18.52 -42.37 -10.46
N LEU A 63 -18.69 -41.13 -10.01
CA LEU A 63 -18.65 -39.95 -10.86
C LEU A 63 -17.23 -39.70 -11.38
N ALA A 64 -17.10 -39.50 -12.68
CA ALA A 64 -15.87 -39.01 -13.29
C ALA A 64 -16.14 -37.93 -14.33
N ALA A 65 -15.34 -36.86 -14.31
CA ALA A 65 -15.34 -35.84 -15.34
C ALA A 65 -14.62 -36.34 -16.59
N LYS A 66 -15.28 -36.28 -17.76
CA LYS A 66 -14.67 -36.66 -19.04
C LYS A 66 -13.47 -35.77 -19.41
N ASN A 67 -13.58 -34.46 -19.15
CA ASN A 67 -12.58 -33.46 -19.51
C ASN A 67 -11.70 -33.01 -18.34
N GLY A 68 -11.82 -33.69 -17.20
CA GLY A 68 -11.04 -33.43 -15.98
C GLY A 68 -11.56 -32.28 -15.10
N PHE A 69 -12.69 -31.65 -15.44
CA PHE A 69 -13.35 -30.64 -14.61
C PHE A 69 -14.82 -31.00 -14.39
N PHE A 70 -15.37 -30.59 -13.26
CA PHE A 70 -16.81 -30.58 -13.00
C PHE A 70 -17.40 -29.18 -13.12
N SER A 71 -18.71 -29.13 -13.26
CA SER A 71 -19.54 -27.94 -13.03
C SER A 71 -20.50 -28.24 -11.88
N ILE A 72 -21.02 -27.21 -11.22
CA ILE A 72 -21.98 -27.40 -10.13
C ILE A 72 -23.28 -28.02 -10.65
N GLU A 73 -23.72 -27.64 -11.85
CA GLU A 73 -24.90 -28.16 -12.55
C GLU A 73 -24.76 -29.64 -12.90
N SER A 74 -23.58 -30.06 -13.32
CA SER A 74 -23.33 -31.48 -13.62
C SER A 74 -23.46 -32.39 -12.39
N LEU A 75 -23.47 -31.79 -11.19
CA LEU A 75 -23.72 -32.46 -9.92
C LEU A 75 -25.15 -32.23 -9.39
N GLY A 76 -26.00 -31.52 -10.13
CA GLY A 76 -27.39 -31.20 -9.77
C GLY A 76 -27.58 -29.85 -9.05
N GLY A 77 -26.55 -29.02 -8.96
CA GLY A 77 -26.58 -27.74 -8.26
C GLY A 77 -26.93 -26.52 -9.12
N GLY A 78 -26.72 -25.33 -8.58
CA GLY A 78 -27.02 -24.05 -9.22
C GLY A 78 -28.52 -23.71 -9.23
N THR A 79 -29.32 -24.40 -8.43
CA THR A 79 -30.79 -24.28 -8.42
C THR A 79 -31.31 -23.12 -7.55
N GLY A 80 -30.43 -22.22 -7.10
CA GLY A 80 -30.76 -21.15 -6.16
C GLY A 80 -30.81 -21.61 -4.69
N LYS A 81 -30.25 -22.79 -4.39
CA LYS A 81 -30.13 -23.37 -3.04
C LYS A 81 -28.66 -23.42 -2.63
N ASP A 82 -28.42 -23.84 -1.39
CA ASP A 82 -27.06 -24.08 -0.90
C ASP A 82 -26.35 -25.17 -1.72
N ASP A 83 -25.30 -24.77 -2.43
CA ASP A 83 -24.45 -25.60 -3.28
C ASP A 83 -23.15 -26.00 -2.57
N SER A 84 -22.91 -25.64 -1.30
CA SER A 84 -21.63 -25.84 -0.59
C SER A 84 -21.10 -27.28 -0.70
N ALA A 85 -21.94 -28.30 -0.46
CA ALA A 85 -21.52 -29.70 -0.54
C ALA A 85 -21.15 -30.12 -1.98
N LEU A 86 -21.88 -29.61 -2.99
CA LEU A 86 -21.61 -29.89 -4.39
C LEU A 86 -20.33 -29.18 -4.85
N MET A 87 -20.07 -27.98 -4.33
CA MET A 87 -18.82 -27.24 -4.55
C MET A 87 -17.61 -28.00 -3.99
N GLU A 88 -17.72 -28.58 -2.79
CA GLU A 88 -16.66 -29.41 -2.19
C GLU A 88 -16.41 -30.69 -3.02
N ILE A 89 -17.48 -31.37 -3.46
CA ILE A 89 -17.37 -32.53 -4.37
C ILE A 89 -16.68 -32.14 -5.68
N ALA A 90 -17.07 -31.02 -6.28
CA ALA A 90 -16.48 -30.53 -7.51
C ALA A 90 -14.98 -30.21 -7.33
N GLN A 91 -14.60 -29.55 -6.24
CA GLN A 91 -13.19 -29.26 -5.93
C GLN A 91 -12.36 -30.52 -5.73
N HIS A 92 -12.90 -31.51 -5.01
CA HIS A 92 -12.16 -32.73 -4.70
C HIS A 92 -11.93 -33.63 -5.92
N LEU A 93 -12.93 -33.75 -6.80
CA LEU A 93 -12.87 -34.67 -7.93
C LEU A 93 -12.26 -34.05 -9.19
N SER A 94 -12.16 -32.72 -9.27
CA SER A 94 -11.64 -32.06 -10.46
C SER A 94 -10.11 -32.11 -10.51
N LYS A 95 -9.57 -32.42 -11.69
CA LYS A 95 -8.13 -32.35 -12.02
C LYS A 95 -7.75 -31.04 -12.71
N LYS A 96 -8.75 -30.25 -13.09
CA LYS A 96 -8.69 -28.94 -13.72
C LYS A 96 -9.64 -27.99 -12.97
N PRO A 97 -9.49 -26.67 -13.12
CA PRO A 97 -10.44 -25.72 -12.52
C PRO A 97 -11.91 -26.06 -12.76
N VAL A 98 -12.70 -26.01 -11.69
CA VAL A 98 -14.17 -26.17 -11.74
C VAL A 98 -14.73 -25.06 -12.63
N GLN A 99 -15.60 -25.42 -13.57
CA GLN A 99 -16.20 -24.46 -14.51
C GLN A 99 -17.58 -24.06 -14.02
N LEU A 100 -17.81 -22.77 -13.89
CA LEU A 100 -19.13 -22.20 -13.61
C LEU A 100 -19.79 -21.74 -14.91
N VAL A 101 -21.13 -21.81 -14.92
CA VAL A 101 -21.96 -21.33 -16.02
C VAL A 101 -21.97 -19.81 -16.01
N LYS A 102 -21.87 -19.25 -17.22
CA LYS A 102 -21.75 -17.82 -17.43
C LYS A 102 -22.86 -17.02 -16.74
N ASP A 103 -22.48 -15.92 -16.09
CA ASP A 103 -23.38 -14.95 -15.44
C ASP A 103 -24.33 -15.54 -14.37
N ARG A 104 -24.09 -16.78 -13.92
CA ARG A 104 -24.94 -17.46 -12.94
C ARG A 104 -24.56 -17.08 -11.50
N VAL A 105 -25.53 -17.13 -10.60
CA VAL A 105 -25.31 -17.01 -9.15
C VAL A 105 -25.42 -18.40 -8.50
N TYR A 106 -24.37 -18.80 -7.80
CA TYR A 106 -24.33 -19.98 -6.95
C TYR A 106 -24.32 -19.55 -5.49
N TYR A 107 -25.01 -20.30 -4.66
CA TYR A 107 -25.14 -19.96 -3.24
C TYR A 107 -24.37 -20.94 -2.37
N TYR A 108 -23.72 -20.46 -1.32
CA TYR A 108 -23.06 -21.30 -0.33
C TYR A 108 -23.57 -20.99 1.07
N GLY A 109 -23.87 -22.00 1.87
CA GLY A 109 -24.30 -21.90 3.26
C GLY A 109 -23.16 -22.06 4.28
N ARG A 110 -22.00 -22.56 3.83
CA ARG A 110 -20.78 -22.74 4.62
C ARG A 110 -19.52 -22.55 3.76
N PRO A 111 -18.34 -22.29 4.37
CA PRO A 111 -17.08 -22.26 3.64
C PRO A 111 -16.86 -23.55 2.81
N VAL A 112 -16.11 -23.42 1.72
CA VAL A 112 -15.83 -24.53 0.81
C VAL A 112 -14.37 -24.94 0.94
N SER A 113 -14.15 -26.22 1.18
CA SER A 113 -12.82 -26.82 1.23
C SER A 113 -12.22 -26.93 -0.17
N HIS A 114 -10.98 -26.44 -0.32
CA HIS A 114 -10.21 -26.53 -1.56
C HIS A 114 -9.09 -27.55 -1.36
N SER A 115 -9.04 -28.57 -2.20
CA SER A 115 -8.02 -29.60 -2.18
C SER A 115 -7.30 -29.65 -3.52
N GLY A 116 -6.06 -29.18 -3.58
CA GLY A 116 -5.20 -29.26 -4.77
C GLY A 116 -5.41 -28.16 -5.84
N ALA A 117 -4.75 -28.35 -6.98
CA ALA A 117 -4.50 -27.34 -8.01
C ALA A 117 -5.69 -26.93 -8.90
N ALA A 118 -6.92 -27.35 -8.60
CA ALA A 118 -8.05 -27.10 -9.49
C ALA A 118 -8.44 -25.61 -9.50
N GLY A 119 -8.95 -25.05 -8.40
CA GLY A 119 -9.51 -23.68 -8.41
C GLY A 119 -10.81 -23.57 -9.22
N TRP A 120 -11.11 -22.40 -9.78
CA TRP A 120 -12.42 -22.03 -10.36
C TRP A 120 -12.30 -21.13 -11.59
N ILE A 121 -13.08 -21.39 -12.64
CA ILE A 121 -13.30 -20.49 -13.77
C ILE A 121 -14.77 -20.09 -13.79
N GLY A 122 -15.04 -18.83 -13.51
CA GLY A 122 -16.40 -18.33 -13.29
C GLY A 122 -17.18 -17.99 -14.54
N ASN A 123 -16.52 -17.55 -15.60
CA ASN A 123 -17.21 -16.95 -16.75
C ASN A 123 -18.18 -15.82 -16.32
N ASN A 124 -17.73 -14.91 -15.45
CA ASN A 124 -18.51 -13.86 -14.77
C ASN A 124 -19.58 -14.35 -13.78
N ALA A 125 -19.59 -15.64 -13.41
CA ALA A 125 -20.45 -16.13 -12.34
C ALA A 125 -20.14 -15.47 -10.98
N THR A 126 -21.15 -15.48 -10.12
CA THR A 126 -21.06 -15.05 -8.73
C THR A 126 -21.24 -16.23 -7.80
N ILE A 127 -20.28 -16.45 -6.90
CA ILE A 127 -20.42 -17.30 -5.72
C ILE A 127 -20.81 -16.39 -4.55
N LYS A 128 -22.01 -16.59 -4.01
CA LYS A 128 -22.61 -15.69 -3.02
C LYS A 128 -22.98 -16.43 -1.74
N CYS A 129 -22.69 -15.84 -0.58
CA CYS A 129 -23.16 -16.39 0.70
C CYS A 129 -24.70 -16.41 0.71
N LEU A 130 -25.32 -17.54 1.05
CA LEU A 130 -26.77 -17.69 1.09
C LEU A 130 -27.35 -16.93 2.29
N PRO A 131 -28.13 -15.84 2.09
CA PRO A 131 -28.75 -15.14 3.20
C PRO A 131 -30.06 -15.83 3.58
N THR A 132 -30.13 -16.45 4.76
CA THR A 132 -31.39 -17.01 5.28
C THR A 132 -32.27 -15.95 5.97
N SER A 133 -31.66 -14.83 6.41
CA SER A 133 -32.30 -13.61 6.89
C SER A 133 -31.29 -12.44 6.94
N SER A 134 -31.73 -11.22 7.26
CA SER A 134 -30.84 -10.05 7.48
C SER A 134 -29.84 -10.28 8.61
N ASP A 135 -30.25 -11.01 9.64
CA ASP A 135 -29.49 -11.19 10.89
C ASP A 135 -28.72 -12.51 10.91
N ALA A 136 -28.96 -13.37 9.92
CA ALA A 136 -28.29 -14.65 9.80
C ALA A 136 -26.77 -14.47 9.67
N HIS A 137 -26.04 -15.43 10.23
CA HIS A 137 -24.58 -15.42 10.17
C HIS A 137 -24.12 -15.48 8.71
N ARG A 138 -23.11 -14.68 8.38
CA ARG A 138 -22.40 -14.72 7.10
C ARG A 138 -21.04 -15.36 7.31
N PHE A 139 -20.59 -16.06 6.29
CA PHE A 139 -19.36 -16.85 6.33
C PHE A 139 -18.52 -16.55 5.08
N PRO A 140 -17.18 -16.62 5.18
CA PRO A 140 -16.33 -16.50 4.01
C PRO A 140 -16.47 -17.72 3.11
N PHE A 141 -16.12 -17.57 1.83
CA PHE A 141 -16.10 -18.70 0.90
C PHE A 141 -14.86 -19.58 1.14
N ILE A 142 -13.71 -18.94 1.40
CA ILE A 142 -12.45 -19.60 1.74
C ILE A 142 -12.09 -19.29 3.18
N THR A 143 -11.87 -20.32 4.00
CA THR A 143 -11.49 -20.15 5.41
C THR A 143 -10.28 -21.01 5.77
N SER A 144 -9.72 -20.75 6.95
CA SER A 144 -8.54 -21.42 7.49
C SER A 144 -8.88 -22.33 8.69
N PRO A 145 -8.07 -23.39 8.93
CA PRO A 145 -8.28 -24.28 10.08
C PRO A 145 -8.00 -23.58 11.41
N VAL A 146 -7.07 -22.62 11.40
CA VAL A 146 -6.68 -21.80 12.54
C VAL A 146 -6.57 -20.33 12.17
N THR A 147 -6.58 -19.45 13.17
CA THR A 147 -6.34 -18.02 13.06
C THR A 147 -4.85 -17.71 12.87
N ALA A 148 -4.52 -16.44 12.60
CA ALA A 148 -3.13 -15.97 12.54
C ALA A 148 -2.38 -16.13 13.89
N GLU A 149 -3.13 -16.20 14.99
CA GLU A 149 -2.63 -16.45 16.36
C GLU A 149 -2.65 -17.95 16.72
N ASN A 150 -2.89 -18.81 15.74
CA ASN A 150 -2.94 -20.26 15.88
C ASN A 150 -4.09 -20.79 16.77
N ALA A 151 -5.16 -20.01 16.95
CA ALA A 151 -6.38 -20.49 17.59
C ALA A 151 -7.25 -21.27 16.60
N PRO A 152 -8.01 -22.30 16.99
CA PRO A 152 -8.96 -22.99 16.11
C PRO A 152 -9.97 -22.02 15.46
N ASN A 153 -10.23 -22.18 14.15
CA ASN A 153 -11.19 -21.37 13.40
C ASN A 153 -12.28 -22.25 12.75
N ASP A 154 -12.04 -22.86 11.59
CA ASP A 154 -12.94 -23.87 10.99
C ASP A 154 -12.15 -25.12 10.60
N ILE A 155 -12.08 -26.10 11.50
CA ILE A 155 -11.31 -27.34 11.26
C ILE A 155 -11.96 -28.22 10.19
N ARG A 156 -13.26 -28.07 9.92
CA ARG A 156 -14.02 -29.03 9.10
C ARG A 156 -14.13 -28.63 7.64
N HIS A 157 -14.27 -27.33 7.35
CA HIS A 157 -14.52 -26.84 5.99
C HIS A 157 -13.47 -25.82 5.51
N SER A 158 -12.27 -25.87 6.09
CA SER A 158 -11.15 -24.98 5.72
C SER A 158 -10.25 -25.55 4.65
N SER A 159 -9.40 -24.68 4.12
CA SER A 159 -8.37 -25.02 3.14
C SER A 159 -6.98 -24.73 3.70
N SER A 160 -6.06 -25.68 3.57
CA SER A 160 -4.64 -25.53 3.92
C SER A 160 -3.76 -26.34 2.95
N GLY A 161 -2.54 -25.88 2.71
CA GLY A 161 -1.57 -26.58 1.84
C GLY A 161 -1.97 -26.60 0.36
N VAL A 162 -2.78 -25.64 -0.10
CA VAL A 162 -3.28 -25.58 -1.47
C VAL A 162 -2.18 -25.06 -2.40
N ARG A 163 -1.90 -25.78 -3.49
CA ARG A 163 -0.86 -25.41 -4.46
C ARG A 163 -1.40 -25.34 -5.88
N GLY A 164 -1.01 -24.33 -6.64
CA GLY A 164 -1.28 -24.27 -8.08
C GLY A 164 -2.74 -23.95 -8.47
N ALA A 165 -3.57 -23.50 -7.52
CA ALA A 165 -4.97 -23.22 -7.80
C ALA A 165 -5.13 -21.98 -8.69
N VAL A 166 -6.08 -22.05 -9.63
CA VAL A 166 -6.39 -20.93 -10.54
C VAL A 166 -7.83 -20.48 -10.33
N PHE A 167 -8.02 -19.21 -9.96
CA PHE A 167 -9.31 -18.55 -9.88
C PHE A 167 -9.39 -17.53 -11.00
N LYS A 168 -10.45 -17.57 -11.81
CA LYS A 168 -10.57 -16.67 -12.96
C LYS A 168 -12.01 -16.24 -13.24
N ASP A 169 -12.18 -14.98 -13.62
CA ASP A 169 -13.44 -14.42 -14.16
C ASP A 169 -14.64 -14.71 -13.25
N LEU A 170 -14.55 -14.41 -11.95
CA LEU A 170 -15.62 -14.75 -10.98
C LEU A 170 -15.74 -13.73 -9.84
N THR A 171 -16.94 -13.63 -9.27
CA THR A 171 -17.18 -12.83 -8.06
C THR A 171 -17.36 -13.74 -6.84
N ILE A 172 -16.67 -13.43 -5.75
CA ILE A 172 -16.86 -13.98 -4.40
C ILE A 172 -17.52 -12.90 -3.56
N ASP A 173 -18.79 -13.09 -3.25
CA ASP A 173 -19.63 -12.15 -2.49
C ASP A 173 -20.01 -12.74 -1.14
N THR A 174 -19.41 -12.22 -0.07
CA THR A 174 -19.76 -12.64 1.30
C THR A 174 -21.08 -12.04 1.80
N ASP A 175 -21.70 -11.16 1.01
CA ASP A 175 -23.03 -10.56 1.23
C ASP A 175 -23.20 -9.94 2.63
N TYR A 176 -22.14 -9.32 3.15
CA TYR A 176 -22.18 -8.57 4.40
C TYR A 176 -22.69 -7.15 4.16
N HIS A 177 -23.90 -6.87 4.65
CA HIS A 177 -24.53 -5.55 4.64
C HIS A 177 -24.71 -5.07 6.08
N ASP A 178 -24.15 -3.92 6.37
CA ASP A 178 -23.70 -3.53 7.71
C ASP A 178 -24.77 -2.93 8.65
N THR A 179 -25.80 -3.71 9.06
CA THR A 179 -26.70 -3.22 10.12
C THR A 179 -27.13 -4.22 11.19
N ALA A 180 -27.01 -5.53 10.99
CA ALA A 180 -27.46 -6.50 12.00
C ALA A 180 -26.76 -7.88 11.98
N GLY A 181 -25.88 -8.15 11.01
CA GLY A 181 -25.31 -9.49 10.81
C GLY A 181 -24.31 -9.91 11.90
N LYS A 182 -24.62 -11.00 12.62
CA LYS A 182 -23.69 -11.67 13.55
C LYS A 182 -22.57 -12.38 12.77
N VAL A 183 -21.39 -12.50 13.38
CA VAL A 183 -20.26 -13.24 12.80
C VAL A 183 -20.37 -14.70 13.18
N GLY A 184 -20.27 -15.60 12.21
CA GLY A 184 -20.23 -17.05 12.46
C GLY A 184 -18.89 -17.60 12.94
N PHE A 185 -17.84 -16.79 12.85
CA PHE A 185 -16.45 -17.16 13.12
C PHE A 185 -15.73 -16.03 13.86
N LEU A 186 -14.53 -16.34 14.36
CA LEU A 186 -13.61 -15.32 14.88
C LEU A 186 -13.16 -14.34 13.77
N TYR A 187 -13.01 -14.85 12.53
CA TYR A 187 -12.75 -14.04 11.32
C TYR A 187 -13.80 -14.33 10.24
N ALA A 188 -14.41 -13.28 9.70
CA ALA A 188 -15.31 -13.34 8.55
C ALA A 188 -14.71 -12.68 7.29
N GLU A 189 -13.41 -12.93 7.09
CA GLU A 189 -12.65 -12.60 5.87
C GLU A 189 -12.36 -13.87 5.08
N ASN A 190 -12.19 -13.78 3.76
CA ASN A 190 -11.65 -14.93 3.02
C ASN A 190 -10.18 -15.12 3.41
N THR A 191 -9.78 -16.32 3.77
CA THR A 191 -8.44 -16.57 4.32
C THR A 191 -7.70 -17.65 3.54
N LEU A 192 -6.56 -17.28 2.97
CA LEU A 192 -5.57 -18.21 2.41
C LEU A 192 -4.59 -18.57 3.53
N HIS A 193 -4.42 -19.87 3.79
CA HIS A 193 -3.56 -20.40 4.85
C HIS A 193 -2.65 -21.48 4.27
N ASP A 194 -1.33 -21.23 4.19
CA ASP A 194 -0.34 -22.11 3.53
C ASP A 194 -0.66 -22.40 2.05
N TRP A 195 -0.98 -21.35 1.30
CA TRP A 195 -1.25 -21.45 -0.15
C TRP A 195 -0.01 -21.07 -0.97
N SER A 196 0.26 -21.81 -2.04
CA SER A 196 1.41 -21.52 -2.90
C SER A 196 1.14 -21.62 -4.40
N ASP A 197 1.89 -20.85 -5.18
CA ASP A 197 1.90 -20.91 -6.65
C ASP A 197 0.51 -20.73 -7.30
N CYS A 198 -0.34 -19.92 -6.68
CA CYS A 198 -1.73 -19.72 -7.11
C CYS A 198 -1.89 -18.47 -8.01
N LEU A 199 -2.89 -18.51 -8.89
CA LEU A 199 -3.26 -17.40 -9.77
C LEU A 199 -4.71 -16.99 -9.53
N PHE A 200 -4.92 -15.70 -9.30
CA PHE A 200 -6.23 -15.05 -9.33
C PHE A 200 -6.23 -14.04 -10.48
N ASP A 201 -7.10 -14.22 -11.47
CA ASP A 201 -7.18 -13.37 -12.65
C ASP A 201 -8.62 -12.87 -12.84
N SER A 202 -8.83 -11.57 -12.75
CA SER A 202 -10.15 -10.95 -12.91
C SER A 202 -11.18 -11.49 -11.89
N VAL A 203 -10.74 -11.67 -10.65
CA VAL A 203 -11.59 -12.11 -9.51
C VAL A 203 -12.03 -10.90 -8.69
N ILE A 204 -13.30 -10.86 -8.32
CA ILE A 204 -13.88 -9.80 -7.48
C ILE A 204 -14.17 -10.37 -6.09
N PHE A 205 -13.58 -9.81 -5.04
CA PHE A 205 -13.94 -10.06 -3.66
C PHE A 205 -14.73 -8.87 -3.13
N LYS A 206 -15.95 -9.09 -2.60
CA LYS A 206 -16.77 -7.97 -2.10
C LYS A 206 -17.63 -8.27 -0.89
N ASN A 207 -18.03 -7.19 -0.22
CA ASN A 207 -18.97 -7.17 0.91
C ASN A 207 -18.52 -8.03 2.08
N ALA A 208 -17.26 -7.89 2.50
CA ALA A 208 -16.72 -8.61 3.65
C ALA A 208 -16.87 -7.80 4.94
N LYS A 209 -17.05 -8.47 6.07
CA LYS A 209 -17.19 -7.81 7.37
C LYS A 209 -15.90 -7.17 7.87
N PHE A 210 -14.79 -7.89 7.72
CA PHE A 210 -13.45 -7.41 8.05
C PHE A 210 -12.71 -7.23 6.74
N ASP A 211 -11.72 -8.07 6.46
CA ASP A 211 -10.93 -8.00 5.24
C ASP A 211 -11.63 -8.71 4.08
N ASN A 212 -11.49 -8.23 2.84
CA ASN A 212 -11.98 -9.03 1.70
C ASN A 212 -11.15 -10.31 1.55
N LEU A 213 -9.84 -10.20 1.80
CA LEU A 213 -8.88 -11.29 1.70
C LEU A 213 -7.72 -11.14 2.71
N ALA A 214 -7.43 -12.21 3.44
CA ALA A 214 -6.26 -12.35 4.28
C ALA A 214 -5.37 -13.50 3.82
N MET A 215 -4.06 -13.28 3.81
CA MET A 215 -3.05 -14.31 3.60
C MET A 215 -2.25 -14.53 4.88
N GLN A 216 -2.12 -15.78 5.29
CA GLN A 216 -1.45 -16.14 6.52
C GLN A 216 -0.70 -17.48 6.41
N MET A 217 0.20 -17.71 7.37
CA MET A 217 0.91 -18.98 7.55
C MET A 217 1.56 -19.48 6.26
N ASN A 218 2.69 -18.90 5.86
CA ASN A 218 3.51 -19.36 4.73
C ASN A 218 2.82 -19.32 3.34
N CYS A 219 1.98 -18.31 3.06
CA CYS A 219 1.51 -18.12 1.68
C CYS A 219 2.62 -17.56 0.78
N HIS A 220 2.85 -18.14 -0.41
CA HIS A 220 3.90 -17.63 -1.30
C HIS A 220 3.68 -17.88 -2.81
N GLY A 221 4.29 -17.05 -3.66
CA GLY A 221 4.18 -17.23 -5.12
C GLY A 221 2.77 -17.01 -5.67
N ILE A 222 1.95 -16.20 -5.00
CA ILE A 222 0.56 -15.94 -5.39
C ILE A 222 0.48 -14.67 -6.22
N THR A 223 -0.17 -14.74 -7.38
CA THR A 223 -0.37 -13.59 -8.28
C THR A 223 -1.85 -13.24 -8.40
N PHE A 224 -2.18 -11.97 -8.20
CA PHE A 224 -3.47 -11.35 -8.46
C PHE A 224 -3.33 -10.42 -9.67
N LYS A 225 -4.12 -10.67 -10.72
CA LYS A 225 -4.18 -9.85 -11.94
C LYS A 225 -5.58 -9.31 -12.13
N LYS A 226 -5.73 -8.00 -12.35
CA LYS A 226 -7.05 -7.38 -12.61
C LYS A 226 -8.13 -7.72 -11.56
N CYS A 227 -7.71 -8.07 -10.34
CA CYS A 227 -8.65 -8.42 -9.28
C CYS A 227 -9.23 -7.16 -8.64
N SER A 228 -10.46 -7.26 -8.14
CA SER A 228 -11.11 -6.16 -7.42
C SER A 228 -11.41 -6.55 -5.98
N PHE A 229 -11.16 -5.64 -5.04
CA PHE A 229 -11.46 -5.78 -3.62
C PHE A 229 -12.30 -4.58 -3.21
N THR A 230 -13.60 -4.81 -2.99
CA THR A 230 -14.57 -3.72 -2.86
C THR A 230 -15.43 -3.88 -1.62
N ASN A 231 -15.67 -2.79 -0.91
CA ASN A 231 -16.61 -2.75 0.22
C ASN A 231 -16.24 -3.78 1.32
N SER A 232 -15.01 -3.70 1.83
CA SER A 232 -14.63 -4.37 3.07
C SER A 232 -15.04 -3.54 4.30
N GLY A 233 -15.15 -4.18 5.46
CA GLY A 233 -15.44 -3.49 6.71
C GLY A 233 -14.18 -3.08 7.49
N GLN A 234 -13.01 -3.67 7.21
CA GLN A 234 -11.68 -3.29 7.71
C GLN A 234 -10.67 -3.07 6.56
N ASP A 235 -9.65 -3.91 6.38
CA ASP A 235 -8.69 -3.78 5.28
C ASP A 235 -9.32 -4.34 3.99
N SER A 236 -8.89 -3.96 2.79
CA SER A 236 -9.33 -4.74 1.61
C SER A 236 -8.50 -6.02 1.51
N VAL A 237 -7.19 -5.92 1.69
CA VAL A 237 -6.30 -7.09 1.73
C VAL A 237 -5.27 -6.97 2.86
N VAL A 238 -5.01 -8.07 3.57
CA VAL A 238 -3.86 -8.19 4.48
C VAL A 238 -2.93 -9.32 4.05
N VAL A 239 -1.64 -9.01 3.94
CA VAL A 239 -0.55 -9.99 3.76
C VAL A 239 0.18 -10.11 5.10
N ARG A 240 -0.02 -11.21 5.84
CA ARG A 240 0.57 -11.38 7.17
C ARG A 240 2.05 -11.82 7.08
N LYS A 241 2.75 -11.79 8.22
CA LYS A 241 4.13 -12.30 8.37
C LYS A 241 4.26 -13.74 7.84
N THR A 242 5.48 -14.17 7.50
CA THR A 242 5.81 -15.47 6.88
C THR A 242 5.31 -15.65 5.45
N CYS A 243 4.45 -14.76 4.94
CA CYS A 243 4.03 -14.78 3.54
C CYS A 243 5.02 -13.97 2.70
N TYR A 244 5.32 -14.42 1.48
CA TYR A 244 6.31 -13.76 0.62
C TYR A 244 6.08 -13.98 -0.87
N ASP A 245 6.69 -13.14 -1.72
CA ASP A 245 6.54 -13.20 -3.19
C ASP A 245 5.06 -13.20 -3.64
N ILE A 246 4.30 -12.24 -3.10
CA ILE A 246 2.90 -12.00 -3.46
C ILE A 246 2.83 -10.81 -4.41
N LYS A 247 2.05 -10.92 -5.49
CA LYS A 247 2.00 -9.92 -6.56
C LYS A 247 0.57 -9.46 -6.82
N PHE A 248 0.34 -8.16 -6.76
CA PHE A 248 -0.87 -7.48 -7.23
C PHE A 248 -0.48 -6.65 -8.45
N ILE A 249 -0.91 -7.07 -9.64
CA ILE A 249 -0.43 -6.49 -10.89
C ILE A 249 -1.56 -6.32 -11.91
N ASP A 250 -1.22 -5.72 -13.05
CA ASP A 250 -2.06 -5.64 -14.24
C ASP A 250 -3.43 -4.97 -13.97
N GLY A 251 -3.50 -4.01 -13.05
CA GLY A 251 -4.73 -3.22 -12.82
C GLY A 251 -5.65 -3.72 -11.71
N CYS A 252 -5.12 -4.31 -10.63
CA CYS A 252 -5.95 -4.58 -9.45
C CYS A 252 -6.58 -3.29 -8.88
N PHE A 253 -7.81 -3.39 -8.39
CA PHE A 253 -8.61 -2.27 -7.90
C PHE A 253 -9.04 -2.49 -6.45
N PHE A 254 -8.79 -1.49 -5.60
CA PHE A 254 -9.16 -1.48 -4.19
C PHE A 254 -10.09 -0.29 -3.96
N SER A 255 -11.33 -0.54 -3.52
CA SER A 255 -12.30 0.55 -3.34
C SER A 255 -13.22 0.38 -2.15
N ASP A 256 -13.71 1.52 -1.66
CA ASP A 256 -14.77 1.59 -0.65
C ASP A 256 -14.44 0.85 0.66
N THR A 257 -13.16 0.85 1.03
CA THR A 257 -12.63 0.11 2.18
C THR A 257 -13.06 0.73 3.52
N ALA A 258 -13.62 -0.11 4.38
CA ALA A 258 -14.07 0.12 5.75
C ALA A 258 -15.14 1.21 5.93
N LYS A 259 -16.29 1.03 5.28
CA LYS A 259 -17.48 1.87 5.53
C LYS A 259 -18.08 1.70 6.94
N VAL A 260 -17.75 0.59 7.59
CA VAL A 260 -18.45 0.04 8.76
C VAL A 260 -17.74 0.30 10.09
N GLN A 261 -16.43 -0.01 10.15
CA GLN A 261 -15.63 0.10 11.38
C GLN A 261 -14.59 1.22 11.27
N SER A 262 -14.18 1.75 12.42
CA SER A 262 -13.01 2.63 12.52
C SER A 262 -11.73 1.81 12.34
N GLY A 263 -11.01 2.04 11.25
CA GLY A 263 -9.75 1.34 10.92
C GLY A 263 -9.83 0.56 9.61
N GLY A 264 -8.70 0.41 8.92
CA GLY A 264 -8.56 -0.32 7.64
C GLY A 264 -7.66 0.42 6.64
N ASP A 265 -6.96 -0.26 5.74
CA ASP A 265 -6.23 0.28 4.59
C ASP A 265 -6.66 -0.48 3.32
N GLY A 266 -6.40 0.05 2.13
CA GLY A 266 -6.67 -0.70 0.89
C GLY A 266 -5.84 -2.00 0.82
N ILE A 267 -4.57 -1.93 1.19
CA ILE A 267 -3.75 -3.11 1.41
C ILE A 267 -2.77 -2.90 2.57
N VAL A 268 -2.67 -3.89 3.46
CA VAL A 268 -1.69 -3.94 4.55
C VAL A 268 -0.70 -5.07 4.31
N ILE A 269 0.59 -4.74 4.21
CA ILE A 269 1.67 -5.66 3.93
C ILE A 269 2.56 -5.78 5.16
N LYS A 270 2.60 -7.00 5.69
CA LYS A 270 3.48 -7.43 6.80
C LYS A 270 4.43 -8.56 6.34
N GLY A 271 4.20 -9.11 5.15
CA GLY A 271 5.01 -10.13 4.49
C GLY A 271 6.06 -9.55 3.53
N ARG A 272 6.98 -10.40 3.07
CA ARG A 272 8.25 -9.99 2.43
C ARG A 272 8.16 -10.04 0.91
N GLY A 273 8.75 -9.08 0.22
CA GLY A 273 8.84 -9.15 -1.25
C GLY A 273 7.47 -9.03 -1.93
N VAL A 274 6.54 -8.28 -1.34
CA VAL A 274 5.22 -8.05 -1.93
C VAL A 274 5.30 -6.93 -2.97
N SER A 275 4.72 -7.18 -4.15
CA SER A 275 4.66 -6.21 -5.25
C SER A 275 3.23 -5.73 -5.49
N VAL A 276 3.05 -4.43 -5.62
CA VAL A 276 1.80 -3.74 -5.96
C VAL A 276 2.10 -2.81 -7.13
N ILE A 277 1.72 -3.22 -8.35
CA ILE A 277 2.16 -2.56 -9.58
C ILE A 277 0.97 -2.27 -10.49
N GLY A 278 0.82 -1.00 -10.90
CA GLY A 278 -0.25 -0.60 -11.82
C GLY A 278 -1.64 -0.71 -11.20
N CYS A 279 -1.76 -0.68 -9.87
CA CYS A 279 -3.04 -0.81 -9.16
C CYS A 279 -3.70 0.55 -8.92
N ARG A 280 -5.01 0.52 -8.66
CA ARG A 280 -5.80 1.70 -8.31
C ARG A 280 -6.42 1.56 -6.93
N PHE A 281 -6.28 2.60 -6.11
CA PHE A 281 -6.86 2.73 -4.79
C PHE A 281 -7.82 3.91 -4.80
N GLU A 282 -9.09 3.70 -4.47
CA GLU A 282 -10.12 4.73 -4.60
C GLU A 282 -11.09 4.75 -3.41
N ASN A 283 -11.36 5.96 -2.91
CA ASN A 283 -12.33 6.17 -1.81
C ASN A 283 -12.00 5.35 -0.56
N ILE A 284 -10.71 5.30 -0.21
CA ILE A 284 -10.24 4.62 0.99
C ILE A 284 -10.48 5.53 2.20
N GLY A 285 -11.38 5.08 3.10
CA GLY A 285 -12.12 5.89 4.06
C GLY A 285 -11.32 6.66 5.14
N LEU A 286 -12.03 7.23 6.11
CA LEU A 286 -11.45 8.10 7.15
C LEU A 286 -10.47 7.36 8.07
N GLY A 287 -9.27 7.94 8.26
CA GLY A 287 -8.21 7.38 9.12
C GLY A 287 -7.24 6.44 8.41
N LYS A 288 -7.40 6.23 7.10
CA LYS A 288 -6.85 5.09 6.35
C LYS A 288 -5.80 5.46 5.33
N LYS A 289 -5.02 4.51 4.86
CA LYS A 289 -4.08 4.65 3.74
C LYS A 289 -4.55 3.80 2.58
N GLY A 290 -4.25 4.22 1.36
CA GLY A 290 -4.44 3.35 0.20
C GLY A 290 -3.60 2.08 0.32
N ALA A 291 -2.32 2.22 0.64
CA ALA A 291 -1.44 1.09 0.89
C ALA A 291 -0.55 1.33 2.11
N ALA A 292 -0.25 0.26 2.85
CA ALA A 292 0.65 0.31 3.98
C ALA A 292 1.61 -0.89 3.99
N ILE A 293 2.88 -0.62 4.21
CA ILE A 293 3.84 -1.60 4.73
C ILE A 293 3.97 -1.33 6.22
N ALA A 294 3.65 -2.32 7.04
CA ALA A 294 3.67 -2.20 8.48
C ALA A 294 4.55 -3.29 9.09
N ASN A 295 5.65 -2.88 9.73
CA ASN A 295 6.25 -3.71 10.76
C ASN A 295 5.36 -3.58 12.01
N ASN A 296 4.77 -4.69 12.43
CA ASN A 296 3.58 -4.72 13.28
C ASN A 296 3.82 -4.05 14.63
N ALA A 297 2.75 -3.48 15.21
CA ALA A 297 2.72 -2.93 16.58
C ALA A 297 2.98 -3.98 17.70
N GLU A 298 3.03 -5.26 17.34
CA GLU A 298 3.00 -6.41 18.26
C GLU A 298 4.29 -7.24 18.22
N ASP A 299 5.15 -7.01 17.22
CA ASP A 299 6.40 -7.75 17.02
C ASP A 299 7.50 -6.75 16.63
N ALA A 300 8.33 -6.33 17.60
CA ALA A 300 9.38 -5.33 17.37
C ALA A 300 10.55 -5.85 16.50
N ASP A 301 10.60 -7.15 16.24
CA ASP A 301 11.81 -7.86 15.80
C ASP A 301 11.77 -8.41 14.36
N ASN A 302 10.77 -8.04 13.55
CA ASN A 302 10.55 -8.65 12.24
C ASN A 302 10.56 -7.67 11.05
N ALA A 303 11.32 -6.57 11.09
CA ALA A 303 11.34 -5.61 9.97
C ALA A 303 11.77 -6.24 8.63
N HIS A 304 12.61 -7.27 8.67
CA HIS A 304 13.01 -8.08 7.52
C HIS A 304 11.82 -8.81 6.85
N GLU A 305 10.80 -9.18 7.61
CA GLU A 305 9.56 -9.79 7.09
C GLU A 305 8.73 -8.77 6.31
N SER A 306 8.88 -7.46 6.53
CA SER A 306 8.14 -6.42 5.81
C SER A 306 9.01 -5.65 4.80
N SER A 307 10.13 -6.25 4.37
CA SER A 307 11.12 -5.64 3.48
C SER A 307 10.98 -6.09 2.00
N ASN A 308 11.72 -5.42 1.12
CA ASN A 308 11.76 -5.68 -0.33
C ASN A 308 10.41 -5.44 -1.05
N GLY A 309 9.58 -4.53 -0.54
CA GLY A 309 8.31 -4.17 -1.16
C GLY A 309 8.46 -3.31 -2.41
N VAL A 310 7.60 -3.50 -3.40
CA VAL A 310 7.59 -2.73 -4.66
C VAL A 310 6.21 -2.12 -4.90
N PHE A 311 6.13 -0.80 -5.02
CA PHE A 311 4.89 -0.03 -5.22
C PHE A 311 5.05 0.88 -6.42
N ASN A 312 4.81 0.37 -7.62
CA ASN A 312 5.11 1.12 -8.85
C ASN A 312 3.88 1.43 -9.69
N ASN A 313 3.85 2.63 -10.27
CA ASN A 313 2.82 3.05 -11.23
C ASN A 313 1.38 2.91 -10.69
N ASN A 314 1.18 3.07 -9.38
CA ASN A 314 -0.14 3.00 -8.77
C ASN A 314 -0.83 4.38 -8.75
N TYR A 315 -2.16 4.37 -8.70
CA TYR A 315 -2.97 5.57 -8.65
C TYR A 315 -3.85 5.58 -7.40
N PHE A 316 -3.65 6.57 -6.54
CA PHE A 316 -4.37 6.76 -5.27
C PHE A 316 -5.30 7.97 -5.40
N LEU A 317 -6.60 7.77 -5.25
CA LEU A 317 -7.62 8.80 -5.42
C LEU A 317 -8.57 8.88 -4.23
N ASN A 318 -8.77 10.09 -3.70
CA ASN A 318 -9.70 10.35 -2.60
C ASN A 318 -9.42 9.47 -1.37
N CYS A 319 -8.14 9.21 -1.10
CA CYS A 319 -7.72 8.44 0.07
C CYS A 319 -7.45 9.36 1.25
N TYR A 320 -7.68 8.88 2.47
CA TYR A 320 -7.30 9.65 3.66
C TYR A 320 -5.78 9.86 3.77
N GLY A 321 -4.98 8.82 3.51
CA GLY A 321 -3.54 8.84 3.27
C GLY A 321 -3.18 8.00 2.04
N GLY A 322 -2.00 8.21 1.47
CA GLY A 322 -1.55 7.47 0.27
C GLY A 322 -0.84 6.16 0.63
N LEU A 323 0.50 6.20 0.61
CA LEU A 323 1.40 5.10 0.95
C LEU A 323 2.07 5.36 2.30
N GLY A 324 1.94 4.43 3.24
CA GLY A 324 2.67 4.46 4.51
C GLY A 324 3.65 3.29 4.64
N ILE A 325 4.88 3.56 5.05
CA ILE A 325 5.91 2.57 5.31
C ILE A 325 6.45 2.85 6.71
N GLY A 326 6.40 1.87 7.60
CA GLY A 326 7.05 2.00 8.91
C GLY A 326 6.34 1.28 10.04
N THR A 327 6.79 1.55 11.26
CA THR A 327 6.26 0.95 12.49
C THR A 327 5.03 1.69 13.01
N VAL A 328 4.07 0.94 13.54
CA VAL A 328 2.77 1.48 13.99
C VAL A 328 2.84 2.05 15.43
N LYS A 329 3.85 1.71 16.24
CA LYS A 329 4.04 2.23 17.61
C LYS A 329 5.33 3.07 17.72
N SER A 330 5.17 4.31 18.18
CA SER A 330 6.29 5.25 18.43
C SER A 330 7.24 4.79 19.54
N SER A 331 6.79 3.95 20.48
CA SER A 331 7.64 3.37 21.54
C SER A 331 8.57 2.26 21.05
N LEU A 332 8.33 1.69 19.86
CA LEU A 332 9.12 0.59 19.27
C LEU A 332 10.18 1.08 18.27
N ALA A 333 10.25 2.40 18.04
CA ALA A 333 11.23 3.11 17.20
C ALA A 333 12.72 2.85 17.54
N PHE A 334 13.02 2.19 18.66
CA PHE A 334 14.35 2.06 19.22
C PHE A 334 15.01 0.69 18.98
N SER A 335 14.39 -0.24 18.24
CA SER A 335 14.92 -1.61 18.07
C SER A 335 16.05 -1.76 17.05
N ASN A 336 16.53 -0.68 16.39
CA ASN A 336 17.52 -0.73 15.30
C ASN A 336 17.16 -1.68 14.12
N ASN A 337 15.92 -2.16 14.04
CA ASN A 337 15.46 -3.09 13.02
C ASN A 337 14.60 -2.34 11.99
N TRP A 338 15.21 -1.99 10.86
CA TRP A 338 14.61 -1.09 9.86
C TRP A 338 14.04 -1.88 8.69
N ILE A 339 12.89 -1.43 8.17
CA ILE A 339 12.36 -1.95 6.90
C ILE A 339 13.37 -1.60 5.81
N SER A 340 13.71 -2.54 4.95
CA SER A 340 14.79 -2.35 3.96
C SER A 340 14.32 -2.55 2.52
N ASN A 341 14.98 -1.83 1.60
CA ASN A 341 14.89 -2.00 0.15
C ASN A 341 13.47 -1.86 -0.40
N VAL A 342 12.75 -0.83 0.02
CA VAL A 342 11.41 -0.55 -0.52
C VAL A 342 11.53 0.38 -1.73
N THR A 343 10.89 0.00 -2.83
CA THR A 343 10.78 0.85 -4.02
C THR A 343 9.35 1.34 -4.17
N ALA A 344 9.15 2.65 -4.33
CA ALA A 344 7.85 3.25 -4.60
C ALA A 344 7.96 4.32 -5.69
N SER A 345 7.83 3.96 -6.97
CA SER A 345 8.12 4.86 -8.11
C SER A 345 6.97 5.00 -9.12
N GLY A 346 6.85 6.17 -9.74
CA GLY A 346 5.84 6.43 -10.77
C GLY A 346 4.40 6.49 -10.26
N ASN A 347 4.18 6.58 -8.94
CA ASN A 347 2.84 6.62 -8.38
C ASN A 347 2.25 8.03 -8.44
N THR A 348 0.92 8.10 -8.56
CA THR A 348 0.16 9.35 -8.50
C THR A 348 -0.79 9.35 -7.32
N PHE A 349 -0.78 10.43 -6.56
CA PHE A 349 -1.61 10.64 -5.38
C PHE A 349 -2.45 11.90 -5.60
N GLU A 350 -3.77 11.75 -5.75
CA GLU A 350 -4.69 12.85 -6.02
C GLU A 350 -5.80 12.92 -4.96
N ASN A 351 -6.08 14.14 -4.50
CA ASN A 351 -7.09 14.42 -3.48
C ASN A 351 -6.85 13.64 -2.18
N ILE A 352 -5.61 13.66 -1.69
CA ILE A 352 -5.25 13.01 -0.43
C ILE A 352 -5.59 13.92 0.75
N LYS A 353 -6.19 13.36 1.80
CA LYS A 353 -6.55 14.18 2.97
C LYS A 353 -5.35 14.54 3.84
N LYS A 354 -4.45 13.58 4.10
CA LYS A 354 -3.30 13.68 5.02
C LYS A 354 -1.98 13.58 4.26
N VAL A 355 -1.09 12.68 4.68
CA VAL A 355 0.22 12.42 4.08
C VAL A 355 0.03 11.50 2.88
N ALA A 356 0.58 11.87 1.73
CA ALA A 356 0.54 11.07 0.52
C ALA A 356 1.61 9.97 0.54
N ILE A 357 2.84 10.28 0.97
CA ILE A 357 3.90 9.30 1.15
C ILE A 357 4.54 9.51 2.52
N GLY A 358 4.41 8.54 3.41
CA GLY A 358 5.06 8.57 4.72
C GLY A 358 5.98 7.37 4.90
N ALA A 359 7.29 7.59 5.01
CA ALA A 359 8.28 6.55 5.28
C ALA A 359 8.96 6.79 6.63
N ARG A 360 8.98 5.76 7.49
CA ARG A 360 9.52 5.84 8.85
C ARG A 360 10.36 4.61 9.19
N TYR A 361 11.61 4.81 9.64
CA TYR A 361 12.55 3.73 9.98
C TYR A 361 12.83 2.79 8.80
N VAL A 362 13.31 3.37 7.70
CA VAL A 362 13.54 2.67 6.43
C VAL A 362 14.98 2.83 5.97
N ARG A 363 15.58 1.75 5.46
CA ARG A 363 16.88 1.79 4.78
C ARG A 363 16.75 1.47 3.30
N GLY A 364 17.42 2.22 2.44
CA GLY A 364 17.40 1.98 1.00
C GLY A 364 16.02 2.21 0.41
N PHE A 365 15.41 3.36 0.72
CA PHE A 365 14.12 3.75 0.15
C PHE A 365 14.33 4.44 -1.21
N ILE A 366 13.82 3.83 -2.27
CA ILE A 366 13.89 4.37 -3.63
C ILE A 366 12.50 4.85 -4.02
N SER A 367 12.34 6.14 -4.29
CA SER A 367 11.02 6.71 -4.58
C SER A 367 11.08 7.80 -5.65
N ASN A 368 11.03 7.38 -6.92
CA ASN A 368 11.28 8.27 -8.05
C ASN A 368 10.03 8.53 -8.88
N ASN A 369 9.93 9.74 -9.43
CA ASN A 369 8.85 10.16 -10.34
C ASN A 369 7.44 10.04 -9.73
N ASN A 370 7.30 10.27 -8.42
CA ASN A 370 5.97 10.27 -7.80
C ASN A 370 5.35 11.67 -7.86
N VAL A 371 4.04 11.71 -8.09
CA VAL A 371 3.27 12.95 -8.21
C VAL A 371 2.23 13.02 -7.09
N VAL A 372 2.21 14.13 -6.35
CA VAL A 372 1.18 14.44 -5.35
C VAL A 372 0.44 15.71 -5.76
N LYS A 373 -0.88 15.66 -5.77
CA LYS A 373 -1.76 16.76 -6.17
C LYS A 373 -2.96 16.89 -5.23
N ASN A 374 -3.35 18.12 -4.90
CA ASN A 374 -4.57 18.42 -4.14
C ASN A 374 -4.60 17.79 -2.73
N GLN A 375 -3.51 17.90 -1.98
CA GLN A 375 -3.50 17.49 -0.58
C GLN A 375 -4.17 18.57 0.28
N SER A 376 -5.09 18.16 1.17
CA SER A 376 -6.02 19.09 1.85
C SER A 376 -5.74 19.37 3.33
N SER A 377 -4.79 18.68 3.97
CA SER A 377 -4.46 18.97 5.38
C SER A 377 -3.35 19.99 5.49
N ALA A 378 -3.73 21.18 5.96
CA ALA A 378 -2.84 22.29 6.26
C ALA A 378 -1.68 21.96 7.22
N ARG A 379 -1.90 21.03 8.16
CA ARG A 379 -0.95 20.75 9.25
C ARG A 379 0.11 19.72 8.90
N ASP A 380 -0.13 18.90 7.88
CA ASP A 380 0.76 17.81 7.53
C ASP A 380 1.67 18.22 6.36
N PHE A 381 2.72 17.45 6.12
CA PHE A 381 3.46 17.51 4.86
C PHE A 381 2.91 16.46 3.90
N SER A 382 2.97 16.74 2.60
CA SER A 382 2.54 15.79 1.57
C SER A 382 3.43 14.55 1.57
N ILE A 383 4.72 14.75 1.81
CA ILE A 383 5.72 13.69 1.94
C ILE A 383 6.42 13.83 3.29
N GLU A 384 6.54 12.73 4.02
CA GLU A 384 7.28 12.65 5.28
C GLU A 384 8.29 11.50 5.20
N LEU A 385 9.58 11.82 5.28
CA LEU A 385 10.66 10.84 5.43
C LEU A 385 11.30 11.06 6.80
N LEU A 386 11.09 10.12 7.73
CA LEU A 386 11.56 10.24 9.11
C LEU A 386 12.41 9.01 9.45
N HIS A 387 13.67 9.17 9.84
CA HIS A 387 14.59 8.06 10.08
C HIS A 387 14.76 7.19 8.82
N VAL A 388 15.21 7.82 7.73
CA VAL A 388 15.40 7.15 6.44
C VAL A 388 16.85 7.27 6.00
N ALA A 389 17.56 6.16 5.94
CA ALA A 389 18.95 6.12 5.47
C ALA A 389 19.05 5.62 4.03
N ASP A 390 20.07 6.11 3.34
CA ASP A 390 20.38 5.72 1.96
C ASP A 390 19.18 5.97 1.02
N ALA A 391 18.49 7.10 1.19
CA ALA A 391 17.35 7.48 0.36
C ALA A 391 17.78 7.84 -1.08
N ASP A 392 16.95 7.51 -2.06
CA ASP A 392 17.07 8.01 -3.44
C ASP A 392 15.67 8.35 -3.94
N CYS A 393 15.29 9.62 -3.84
CA CYS A 393 13.90 10.05 -4.07
C CYS A 393 13.79 11.26 -5.00
N ASP A 394 12.75 11.24 -5.84
CA ASP A 394 12.34 12.33 -6.74
C ASP A 394 10.81 12.50 -6.68
N PHE A 395 10.37 13.68 -6.26
CA PHE A 395 8.97 14.01 -6.01
C PHE A 395 8.52 15.28 -6.73
N SER A 396 7.28 15.25 -7.24
CA SER A 396 6.55 16.42 -7.70
C SER A 396 5.31 16.64 -6.84
N VAL A 397 5.18 17.79 -6.19
CA VAL A 397 4.07 18.13 -5.29
C VAL A 397 3.39 19.41 -5.78
N SER A 398 2.07 19.40 -5.92
CA SER A 398 1.35 20.59 -6.37
C SER A 398 -0.03 20.79 -5.74
N GLN A 399 -0.44 22.04 -5.61
CA GLN A 399 -1.77 22.43 -5.12
C GLN A 399 -2.06 21.82 -3.74
N VAL A 400 -1.22 22.10 -2.74
CA VAL A 400 -1.35 21.49 -1.41
C VAL A 400 -1.51 22.53 -0.31
N GLU A 401 -2.44 22.27 0.62
CA GLU A 401 -2.68 23.14 1.77
C GLU A 401 -1.51 23.13 2.76
N GLY A 402 -0.92 21.94 2.97
CA GLY A 402 0.21 21.71 3.86
C GLY A 402 1.58 21.88 3.20
N GLY A 403 2.64 21.43 3.88
CA GLY A 403 4.00 21.48 3.32
C GLY A 403 4.22 20.44 2.24
N ALA A 404 5.28 20.58 1.44
CA ALA A 404 5.62 19.63 0.39
C ALA A 404 6.39 18.42 0.94
N ILE A 405 7.50 18.64 1.66
CA ILE A 405 8.31 17.56 2.24
C ILE A 405 8.84 17.89 3.63
N HIS A 406 8.83 16.88 4.50
CA HIS A 406 9.55 16.87 5.78
C HIS A 406 10.58 15.74 5.78
N LEU A 407 11.83 16.10 6.00
CA LEU A 407 12.95 15.18 6.24
C LEU A 407 13.38 15.29 7.70
N ARG A 408 13.50 14.16 8.40
CA ARG A 408 14.06 14.15 9.76
C ARG A 408 14.96 12.94 9.95
N ASP A 409 16.19 13.16 10.42
CA ASP A 409 17.16 12.08 10.64
C ASP A 409 17.33 11.22 9.38
N CYS A 410 17.62 11.91 8.27
CA CYS A 410 17.72 11.31 6.94
C CYS A 410 19.13 11.45 6.35
N SER A 411 19.47 10.54 5.44
CA SER A 411 20.64 10.61 4.56
C SER A 411 20.30 10.15 3.13
N GLY A 412 21.09 10.59 2.15
CA GLY A 412 20.93 10.22 0.75
C GLY A 412 20.50 11.35 -0.18
N LYS A 413 19.91 11.01 -1.33
CA LYS A 413 19.57 11.93 -2.42
C LYS A 413 18.08 12.25 -2.43
N ILE A 414 17.76 13.53 -2.47
CA ILE A 414 16.39 14.03 -2.52
C ILE A 414 16.26 15.05 -3.65
N LYS A 415 15.26 14.87 -4.51
CA LYS A 415 14.85 15.87 -5.49
C LYS A 415 13.38 16.19 -5.29
N LEU A 416 13.06 17.48 -5.32
CA LEU A 416 11.70 17.97 -5.13
C LEU A 416 11.39 19.07 -6.15
N LEU A 417 10.24 18.95 -6.79
CA LEU A 417 9.53 20.02 -7.46
C LEU A 417 8.24 20.32 -6.69
N ALA A 418 8.13 21.48 -6.05
CA ALA A 418 6.97 21.91 -5.29
C ALA A 418 6.37 23.17 -5.92
N ASP A 419 5.09 23.14 -6.27
CA ASP A 419 4.38 24.27 -6.88
C ASP A 419 3.02 24.51 -6.23
N ASN A 420 2.73 25.74 -5.77
CA ASN A 420 1.49 26.07 -5.06
C ASN A 420 1.31 25.20 -3.80
N VAL A 421 2.22 25.38 -2.84
CA VAL A 421 2.28 24.56 -1.62
C VAL A 421 2.22 25.42 -0.36
N ALA A 422 1.98 24.80 0.79
CA ALA A 422 1.83 25.49 2.07
C ALA A 422 0.78 26.61 2.03
N LEU A 423 -0.28 26.42 1.23
CA LEU A 423 -1.26 27.46 0.91
C LEU A 423 -1.98 28.00 2.14
N ALA A 424 -2.20 27.15 3.15
CA ALA A 424 -2.80 27.52 4.42
C ALA A 424 -1.84 28.31 5.35
N GLY A 425 -0.55 28.40 5.02
CA GLY A 425 0.44 29.15 5.78
C GLY A 425 0.88 28.50 7.10
N PHE A 426 0.47 27.26 7.38
CA PHE A 426 0.79 26.58 8.65
C PHE A 426 2.22 26.00 8.66
N ASN A 427 2.68 25.39 7.57
CA ASN A 427 4.04 24.83 7.41
C ASN A 427 4.85 25.66 6.40
N ASN A 428 6.18 25.54 6.41
CA ASN A 428 6.99 25.94 5.25
C ASN A 428 6.83 24.89 4.15
N ALA A 429 7.22 25.20 2.91
CA ALA A 429 7.18 24.22 1.83
C ALA A 429 8.09 23.03 2.12
N VAL A 430 9.27 23.26 2.68
CA VAL A 430 10.25 22.22 3.04
C VAL A 430 10.68 22.37 4.49
N LEU A 431 10.75 21.24 5.20
CA LEU A 431 11.36 21.13 6.53
C LEU A 431 12.43 20.03 6.50
N ILE A 432 13.65 20.35 6.91
CA ILE A 432 14.75 19.39 7.07
C ILE A 432 15.28 19.50 8.50
N GLU A 433 15.33 18.39 9.22
CA GLU A 433 15.76 18.38 10.62
C GLU A 433 16.74 17.25 10.90
N LYS A 434 17.77 17.52 11.71
CA LYS A 434 18.70 16.50 12.25
C LYS A 434 19.28 15.55 11.20
N SER A 435 19.51 16.05 9.99
CA SER A 435 19.88 15.20 8.85
C SER A 435 21.37 15.31 8.54
N HIS A 436 21.93 14.26 7.94
CA HIS A 436 23.36 14.20 7.61
C HIS A 436 23.57 13.56 6.24
N ASP A 437 24.65 13.93 5.55
CA ASP A 437 25.00 13.39 4.23
C ASP A 437 23.83 13.47 3.21
N VAL A 438 23.01 14.52 3.32
CA VAL A 438 21.89 14.75 2.41
C VAL A 438 22.39 15.52 1.20
N VAL A 439 22.03 15.04 0.00
CA VAL A 439 22.19 15.75 -1.26
C VAL A 439 20.81 16.11 -1.78
N ALA A 440 20.42 17.38 -1.69
CA ALA A 440 19.08 17.84 -2.04
C ALA A 440 19.08 18.83 -3.21
N ASP A 441 18.20 18.62 -4.19
CA ASP A 441 17.82 19.61 -5.23
C ASP A 441 16.34 19.96 -5.08
N LEU A 442 16.06 21.17 -4.61
CA LEU A 442 14.74 21.61 -4.19
C LEU A 442 14.29 22.79 -5.06
N THR A 443 13.25 22.58 -5.86
CA THR A 443 12.58 23.67 -6.59
C THR A 443 11.24 23.95 -5.94
N ILE A 444 11.01 25.20 -5.52
CA ILE A 444 9.82 25.66 -4.83
C ILE A 444 9.28 26.88 -5.58
N ASN A 445 8.02 26.80 -5.98
CA ASN A 445 7.30 27.88 -6.63
C ASN A 445 5.99 28.14 -5.89
N ASN A 446 5.73 29.41 -5.59
CA ASN A 446 4.53 29.87 -4.89
C ASN A 446 4.26 29.13 -3.55
N SER A 447 4.99 29.53 -2.50
CA SER A 447 4.73 29.04 -1.14
C SER A 447 3.87 30.02 -0.35
N GLY A 448 2.79 29.51 0.26
CA GLY A 448 1.94 30.29 1.16
C GLY A 448 2.59 30.69 2.50
N ARG A 449 3.79 30.16 2.81
CA ARG A 449 4.64 30.55 3.95
C ARG A 449 6.09 30.76 3.47
N GLY A 450 7.09 30.21 4.14
CA GLY A 450 8.49 30.21 3.68
C GLY A 450 8.81 29.03 2.77
N GLY A 451 9.90 29.15 2.01
CA GLY A 451 10.39 28.09 1.12
C GLY A 451 10.96 26.92 1.92
N GLY A 452 12.23 27.02 2.33
CA GLY A 452 12.90 25.99 3.13
C GLY A 452 13.17 26.42 4.57
N TYR A 453 13.00 25.49 5.51
CA TYR A 453 13.46 25.61 6.88
C TYR A 453 14.32 24.38 7.24
N ILE A 454 15.57 24.63 7.59
CA ILE A 454 16.55 23.60 7.92
C ILE A 454 16.99 23.82 9.37
N ASP A 455 16.79 22.81 10.22
CA ASP A 455 17.27 22.81 11.60
C ASP A 455 18.16 21.58 11.86
N THR A 456 19.45 21.83 12.01
CA THR A 456 20.50 20.81 12.19
C THR A 456 20.75 20.01 10.91
N LEU A 457 21.87 20.33 10.27
CA LEU A 457 22.33 19.71 9.03
C LEU A 457 23.83 19.48 9.10
N ASN A 458 24.31 18.29 8.73
CA ASN A 458 25.74 17.98 8.76
C ASN A 458 26.23 17.39 7.43
N SER A 459 27.41 17.79 6.98
CA SER A 459 28.12 17.17 5.84
C SER A 459 27.26 17.06 4.57
N SER A 460 26.39 18.03 4.34
CA SER A 460 25.34 17.95 3.33
C SER A 460 25.51 18.97 2.19
N LEU A 461 24.88 18.68 1.06
CA LEU A 461 24.87 19.50 -0.16
C LEU A 461 23.42 19.87 -0.48
N ILE A 462 23.03 21.13 -0.29
CA ILE A 462 21.66 21.59 -0.52
C ILE A 462 21.65 22.61 -1.66
N SER A 463 20.87 22.36 -2.71
CA SER A 463 20.52 23.34 -3.74
C SER A 463 19.03 23.66 -3.63
N ILE A 464 18.69 24.95 -3.56
CA ILE A 464 17.32 25.41 -3.54
C ILE A 464 17.08 26.50 -4.58
N LYS A 465 16.00 26.36 -5.35
CA LYS A 465 15.46 27.38 -6.24
C LYS A 465 14.08 27.75 -5.71
N SER A 466 13.93 28.95 -5.19
CA SER A 466 12.71 29.39 -4.53
C SER A 466 12.16 30.63 -5.22
N SER A 467 10.86 30.61 -5.55
CA SER A 467 10.18 31.73 -6.22
C SER A 467 8.80 32.01 -5.62
N MET A 468 8.43 33.28 -5.53
CA MET A 468 7.12 33.74 -5.04
C MET A 468 6.77 33.21 -3.63
N THR A 469 7.64 33.40 -2.65
CA THR A 469 7.41 32.91 -1.27
C THR A 469 6.87 34.00 -0.35
N LYS A 470 5.82 33.70 0.43
CA LYS A 470 5.23 34.66 1.38
C LYS A 470 6.05 34.93 2.65
N GLY A 471 7.04 34.10 2.93
CA GLY A 471 7.98 34.22 4.05
C GLY A 471 9.43 34.33 3.61
N VAL A 472 10.35 33.92 4.49
CA VAL A 472 11.77 33.78 4.15
C VAL A 472 11.94 32.63 3.15
N ALA A 473 12.72 32.82 2.09
CA ALA A 473 12.87 31.80 1.07
C ALA A 473 13.69 30.59 1.55
N LEU A 474 14.75 30.81 2.33
CA LEU A 474 15.51 29.75 3.00
C LEU A 474 15.97 30.18 4.40
N GLN A 475 15.68 29.38 5.42
CA GLN A 475 16.24 29.51 6.77
C GLN A 475 17.10 28.29 7.08
N VAL A 476 18.34 28.50 7.51
CA VAL A 476 19.29 27.45 7.87
C VAL A 476 19.83 27.70 9.27
N LEU A 477 19.55 26.76 10.15
CA LEU A 477 19.98 26.75 11.55
C LEU A 477 20.87 25.52 11.80
N ASN A 478 21.89 25.68 12.65
CA ASN A 478 22.70 24.55 13.15
C ASN A 478 23.37 23.72 12.04
N ALA A 479 23.80 24.36 10.94
CA ALA A 479 24.47 23.67 9.84
C ALA A 479 25.98 23.56 10.06
N THR A 480 26.54 22.36 9.88
CA THR A 480 27.97 22.07 10.04
C THR A 480 28.56 21.42 8.78
N ASP A 481 29.75 21.86 8.36
CA ASP A 481 30.54 21.28 7.26
C ASP A 481 29.72 21.05 5.97
N SER A 482 28.82 21.98 5.65
CA SER A 482 27.82 21.82 4.58
C SER A 482 27.97 22.88 3.48
N LYS A 483 27.54 22.54 2.25
CA LYS A 483 27.47 23.48 1.12
C LYS A 483 26.03 23.74 0.74
N ILE A 484 25.70 25.01 0.56
CA ILE A 484 24.34 25.48 0.32
C ILE A 484 24.36 26.40 -0.89
N SER A 485 23.50 26.15 -1.87
CA SER A 485 23.28 26.99 -3.03
C SER A 485 21.82 27.41 -3.08
N ALA A 486 21.56 28.72 -3.15
CA ALA A 486 20.22 29.28 -3.14
C ALA A 486 20.03 30.24 -4.31
N VAL A 487 19.01 29.98 -5.14
CA VAL A 487 18.50 30.93 -6.13
C VAL A 487 17.13 31.38 -5.66
N VAL A 488 16.99 32.65 -5.31
CA VAL A 488 15.75 33.21 -4.76
C VAL A 488 15.23 34.31 -5.69
N ARG A 489 13.94 34.25 -6.00
CA ARG A 489 13.20 35.27 -6.75
C ARG A 489 11.93 35.63 -6.00
N ASP A 490 11.67 36.91 -5.78
CA ASP A 490 10.39 37.39 -5.24
C ASP A 490 10.00 36.76 -3.89
N SER A 491 10.87 36.89 -2.88
CA SER A 491 10.50 36.56 -1.49
C SER A 491 9.87 37.77 -0.79
N LEU A 492 8.79 37.58 -0.03
CA LEU A 492 8.21 38.70 0.74
C LEU A 492 9.11 39.12 1.91
N LEU A 493 9.86 38.20 2.51
CA LEU A 493 10.82 38.53 3.58
C LEU A 493 12.26 38.31 3.07
N ASP A 494 13.21 38.11 4.00
CA ASP A 494 14.61 37.80 3.70
C ASP A 494 14.74 36.67 2.67
N GLY A 495 15.77 36.76 1.83
CA GLY A 495 16.11 35.71 0.88
C GLY A 495 16.62 34.48 1.62
N VAL A 496 17.80 34.61 2.24
CA VAL A 496 18.45 33.53 2.98
C VAL A 496 18.80 33.99 4.39
N VAL A 497 18.53 33.14 5.39
CA VAL A 497 18.95 33.34 6.78
C VAL A 497 19.87 32.19 7.20
N LEU A 498 21.03 32.53 7.76
CA LEU A 498 22.01 31.59 8.30
C LEU A 498 22.27 31.90 9.78
N LYS A 499 22.16 30.88 10.64
CA LYS A 499 22.34 31.00 12.09
C LYS A 499 22.92 29.73 12.69
N ASP A 500 23.70 29.89 13.77
CA ASP A 500 24.32 28.82 14.56
C ASP A 500 25.14 27.84 13.70
N PHE A 501 25.83 28.36 12.67
CA PHE A 501 26.56 27.54 11.68
C PHE A 501 28.02 27.27 12.05
N LYS A 502 28.63 26.28 11.41
CA LYS A 502 30.07 26.00 11.44
C LYS A 502 30.57 25.52 10.08
N ASN A 503 31.60 26.16 9.52
CA ASN A 503 32.26 25.72 8.27
C ASN A 503 31.25 25.56 7.09
N VAL A 504 30.47 26.59 6.81
CA VAL A 504 29.44 26.54 5.75
C VAL A 504 29.91 27.30 4.52
N ALA A 505 29.71 26.73 3.33
CA ALA A 505 29.82 27.47 2.07
C ALA A 505 28.43 27.79 1.54
N LEU A 506 28.14 29.06 1.29
CA LEU A 506 26.87 29.56 0.76
C LEU A 506 27.11 30.26 -0.60
N THR A 507 26.42 29.81 -1.64
CA THR A 507 26.29 30.55 -2.90
C THR A 507 24.85 31.01 -3.05
N ALA A 508 24.60 32.32 -3.10
CA ALA A 508 23.27 32.90 -3.12
C ALA A 508 23.11 33.87 -4.31
N ASP A 509 22.10 33.63 -5.15
CA ASP A 509 21.63 34.57 -6.18
C ASP A 509 20.20 34.97 -5.83
N VAL A 510 20.03 36.19 -5.33
CA VAL A 510 18.78 36.65 -4.72
C VAL A 510 18.27 37.88 -5.47
N LYS A 511 17.00 37.86 -5.87
CA LYS A 511 16.35 38.99 -6.54
C LYS A 511 15.00 39.32 -5.95
N ASN A 512 14.68 40.61 -5.87
CA ASN A 512 13.40 41.15 -5.38
C ASN A 512 12.99 40.68 -3.97
N SER A 513 13.93 40.32 -3.10
CA SER A 513 13.61 40.00 -1.71
C SER A 513 13.08 41.23 -0.99
N GLY A 514 11.95 41.11 -0.30
CA GLY A 514 11.36 42.17 0.53
C GLY A 514 10.88 43.42 -0.22
N ALA A 515 10.92 43.44 -1.55
CA ALA A 515 10.65 44.64 -2.37
C ALA A 515 9.30 45.32 -2.07
N ASN A 516 8.30 44.55 -1.60
CA ASN A 516 6.95 45.03 -1.31
C ASN A 516 6.62 45.11 0.19
N GLN A 517 7.58 44.90 1.10
CA GLN A 517 7.35 44.92 2.56
C GLN A 517 7.87 46.19 3.23
N LYS A 518 7.13 46.66 4.25
CA LYS A 518 7.59 47.72 5.16
C LYS A 518 8.47 47.11 6.24
N GLY A 519 9.78 47.39 6.22
CA GLY A 519 10.72 46.91 7.24
C GLY A 519 12.13 46.74 6.70
N LYS A 520 13.05 46.27 7.56
CA LYS A 520 14.38 45.83 7.12
C LYS A 520 14.28 44.38 6.68
N TYR A 521 14.77 44.11 5.47
CA TYR A 521 14.94 42.78 4.91
C TYR A 521 16.36 42.66 4.34
N ASN A 522 16.85 41.44 4.15
CA ASN A 522 18.17 41.21 3.55
C ASN A 522 18.08 40.10 2.50
N ALA A 523 18.87 40.22 1.43
CA ALA A 523 19.07 39.12 0.50
C ALA A 523 19.74 37.94 1.23
N VAL A 524 20.75 38.22 2.06
CA VAL A 524 21.34 37.25 2.99
C VAL A 524 21.49 37.87 4.39
N GLY A 525 21.02 37.17 5.42
CA GLY A 525 21.22 37.52 6.84
C GLY A 525 22.01 36.44 7.59
N VAL A 526 23.13 36.82 8.20
CA VAL A 526 24.05 35.93 8.94
C VAL A 526 24.07 36.36 10.40
N PHE A 527 23.58 35.51 11.31
CA PHE A 527 23.28 35.93 12.69
C PHE A 527 24.22 35.37 13.76
N SER A 528 24.71 34.14 13.63
CA SER A 528 25.62 33.52 14.61
C SER A 528 26.32 32.32 13.99
N GLY A 529 27.54 32.01 14.45
CA GLY A 529 28.31 30.87 13.95
C GLY A 529 29.78 31.20 13.67
N ASN A 530 30.50 30.26 13.06
CA ASN A 530 31.89 30.45 12.69
C ASN A 530 32.23 29.86 11.30
N ASN A 531 33.12 30.53 10.57
CA ASN A 531 33.67 30.09 9.29
C ASN A 531 32.62 29.90 8.18
N ALA A 532 31.97 30.99 7.75
CA ALA A 532 31.11 30.95 6.56
C ALA A 532 31.86 31.54 5.36
N LYS A 533 31.75 30.90 4.20
CA LYS A 533 32.20 31.45 2.91
C LYS A 533 30.99 31.77 2.06
N ILE A 534 30.79 33.04 1.73
CA ILE A 534 29.57 33.54 1.09
C ILE A 534 29.91 34.12 -0.28
N ASP A 535 29.28 33.57 -1.31
CA ASP A 535 29.25 34.10 -2.66
C ASP A 535 27.85 34.63 -2.94
N LEU A 536 27.70 35.95 -3.10
CA LEU A 536 26.40 36.63 -3.17
C LEU A 536 26.27 37.48 -4.44
N SER A 537 25.18 37.24 -5.17
CA SER A 537 24.65 38.12 -6.21
C SER A 537 23.26 38.63 -5.79
N SER A 538 23.05 39.94 -5.82
CA SER A 538 21.78 40.59 -5.42
C SER A 538 21.43 41.77 -6.33
N ASP A 539 20.14 42.06 -6.51
CA ASP A 539 19.62 43.19 -7.29
C ASP A 539 19.03 44.34 -6.46
N SER A 540 19.22 44.32 -5.14
CA SER A 540 18.59 45.31 -4.23
C SER A 540 19.01 46.77 -4.51
N GLY A 541 20.17 46.97 -5.15
CA GLY A 541 20.76 48.29 -5.38
C GLY A 541 21.22 49.02 -4.11
N ASN A 542 21.13 48.38 -2.93
CA ASN A 542 21.56 48.95 -1.66
C ASN A 542 22.23 47.89 -0.78
N TYR A 543 23.54 48.05 -0.57
CA TYR A 543 24.38 47.13 0.19
C TYR A 543 23.88 46.81 1.61
N LEU A 544 23.08 47.68 2.23
CA LEU A 544 22.48 47.44 3.55
C LEU A 544 21.37 46.38 3.55
N TYR A 545 20.81 46.09 2.37
CA TYR A 545 19.80 45.06 2.12
C TYR A 545 20.39 43.84 1.40
N ASP A 546 21.65 43.89 0.94
CA ASP A 546 22.30 42.73 0.31
C ASP A 546 22.76 41.72 1.35
N LEU A 547 23.59 42.15 2.30
CA LEU A 547 24.16 41.27 3.31
C LEU A 547 24.12 41.91 4.70
N PHE A 548 23.52 41.21 5.65
CA PHE A 548 23.62 41.52 7.08
C PHE A 548 24.49 40.47 7.78
N VAL A 549 25.46 40.93 8.59
CA VAL A 549 26.29 40.07 9.45
C VAL A 549 26.24 40.60 10.89
N ASP A 550 25.71 39.80 11.81
CA ASP A 550 25.72 40.08 13.24
C ASP A 550 27.10 39.82 13.86
N LYS A 551 27.41 40.53 14.95
CA LYS A 551 28.67 40.40 15.70
C LYS A 551 28.94 38.98 16.24
N SER A 552 27.88 38.18 16.39
CA SER A 552 27.96 36.81 16.91
C SER A 552 28.36 35.81 15.82
N ALA A 553 28.42 36.22 14.56
CA ALA A 553 29.01 35.45 13.47
C ALA A 553 30.48 35.84 13.30
N THR A 554 31.36 34.84 13.35
CA THR A 554 32.82 35.00 13.26
C THR A 554 33.38 34.28 12.04
N GLY A 555 34.55 34.70 11.54
CA GLY A 555 35.18 34.03 10.39
C GLY A 555 34.33 34.05 9.10
N VAL A 556 33.52 35.09 8.88
CA VAL A 556 32.70 35.22 7.67
C VAL A 556 33.54 35.83 6.55
N GLU A 557 33.75 35.08 5.47
CA GLU A 557 34.42 35.49 4.24
C GLU A 557 33.38 35.73 3.13
N VAL A 558 33.51 36.80 2.36
CA VAL A 558 32.62 37.12 1.23
C VAL A 558 33.46 37.30 -0.04
N THR A 559 33.09 36.67 -1.15
CA THR A 559 33.84 36.79 -2.41
C THR A 559 33.73 38.20 -3.00
N ASP A 560 34.86 38.72 -3.51
CA ASP A 560 35.07 40.11 -3.95
C ASP A 560 34.14 40.56 -5.11
N GLY A 561 32.93 41.01 -4.75
CA GLY A 561 32.00 41.73 -5.65
C GLY A 561 31.17 42.81 -4.94
N LEU A 562 31.19 42.84 -3.60
CA LEU A 562 30.45 43.76 -2.74
C LEU A 562 31.41 44.62 -1.92
N SER A 563 32.40 45.27 -2.55
CA SER A 563 33.51 45.97 -1.88
C SER A 563 33.15 47.20 -1.01
N ALA A 564 31.89 47.33 -0.56
CA ALA A 564 31.40 48.34 0.37
C ALA A 564 30.66 47.71 1.58
N LEU A 565 31.09 46.53 2.03
CA LEU A 565 30.54 45.86 3.21
C LEU A 565 30.81 46.67 4.49
N LYS A 566 29.78 47.34 5.02
CA LYS A 566 29.73 47.64 6.46
C LYS A 566 29.42 46.33 7.19
N THR A 567 30.44 45.51 7.42
CA THR A 567 30.47 44.73 8.65
C THR A 567 30.38 45.72 9.81
N ASN A 568 29.53 45.53 10.81
CA ASN A 568 29.50 46.39 12.01
C ASN A 568 30.75 46.24 12.90
N TYR A 569 31.91 45.86 12.34
CA TYR A 569 33.19 45.93 13.01
C TYR A 569 33.62 47.40 13.10
N THR A 570 33.26 48.04 14.22
CA THR A 570 34.19 49.01 14.83
C THR A 570 35.39 48.22 15.35
N ASP A 571 36.39 48.03 14.50
CA ASP A 571 37.73 47.69 14.97
C ASP A 571 38.37 48.97 15.53
N THR A 572 38.16 49.21 16.82
CA THR A 572 38.91 50.22 17.59
C THR A 572 39.61 49.61 18.80
N SER A 573 40.08 48.36 18.73
CA SER A 573 40.89 47.84 19.84
C SER A 573 41.93 46.77 19.50
N VAL A 574 42.42 46.65 18.27
CA VAL A 574 43.65 45.86 18.00
C VAL A 574 44.63 46.60 17.08
N ARG A 575 45.05 47.81 17.49
CA ARG A 575 46.41 48.31 17.22
C ARG A 575 46.85 49.25 18.35
N GLY A 576 47.83 48.80 19.15
CA GLY A 576 48.70 49.68 19.92
C GLY A 576 48.65 49.55 21.44
N LYS A 577 49.28 48.50 21.99
CA LYS A 577 50.55 48.63 22.72
C LYS A 577 51.30 47.31 22.70
#